data_AF-A0A8X6G9T7-F1
#
_entry.id   AF-A0A8X6G9T7-F1
#
_cell.length_a   1.000
_cell.length_b   1.000
_cell.length_c   1.000
_cell.angle_alpha   90.00
_cell.angle_beta   90.00
_cell.angle_gamma   90.00
#
_symmetry.space_group_name_H-M   'P 1'
#
loop_
_entity.id
_entity.type
_entity.pdbx_description
1 polymer ?
#
loop_
_entity_poly.entity_id
_entity_poly.type
_entity_poly.pdbx_seq_one_letter_code
_entity_poly.pdbx_strand_id
1 'polypeptide(L)'
;MARYYSTMALSKGYRSFQEVLQVIAEDMTQKLQVIQETKCLLKDLSKKENTIMAGFWAVVLSRINGVNKSLQMISIKLQIAVNLLKSLLDFFKIRNEKCFMNVKERQIRK
;
A
#
# COMPACT_ATOMS: atom_id res chain seq x y z
N MET A 1 -8.09 -16.77 8.53
CA MET A 1 -8.42 -17.03 7.12
C MET A 1 -9.37 -16.01 6.51
N ALA A 2 -10.56 -15.73 7.07
CA ALA A 2 -11.53 -14.81 6.46
C ALA A 2 -10.96 -13.41 6.11
N ARG A 3 -10.28 -12.75 7.07
CA ARG A 3 -9.66 -11.43 6.86
C ARG A 3 -8.67 -11.40 5.69
N TYR A 4 -7.91 -12.47 5.48
CA TYR A 4 -6.93 -12.59 4.40
C TYR A 4 -7.60 -12.63 3.02
N TYR A 5 -8.63 -13.46 2.86
CA TYR A 5 -9.38 -13.52 1.60
C TYR A 5 -10.12 -12.22 1.32
N SER A 6 -10.69 -11.58 2.34
CA SER A 6 -11.37 -10.28 2.20
C SER A 6 -10.42 -9.18 1.75
N THR A 7 -9.23 -9.05 2.36
CA THR A 7 -8.25 -8.03 1.93
C THR A 7 -7.66 -8.35 0.57
N MET A 8 -7.49 -9.64 0.23
CA MET A 8 -7.03 -10.04 -1.10
C MET A 8 -8.09 -9.74 -2.17
N ALA A 9 -9.37 -10.04 -1.93
CA ALA A 9 -10.45 -9.71 -2.84
C ALA A 9 -10.56 -8.19 -3.04
N LEU A 10 -10.50 -7.42 -1.95
CA LEU A 10 -10.48 -5.97 -2.00
C LEU A 10 -9.29 -5.45 -2.82
N SER A 11 -8.06 -5.94 -2.58
CA SER A 11 -6.87 -5.49 -3.31
C SER A 11 -6.97 -5.72 -4.83
N LYS A 12 -7.63 -6.81 -5.24
CA LYS A 12 -7.82 -7.17 -6.66
C LYS A 12 -8.93 -6.38 -7.32
N GLY A 13 -9.98 -6.06 -6.58
CA GLY A 13 -11.16 -5.35 -7.06
C GLY A 13 -11.21 -3.86 -6.72
N TYR A 14 -10.21 -3.32 -6.00
CA TYR A 14 -10.26 -1.98 -5.40
C TYR A 14 -10.59 -0.90 -6.43
N ARG A 15 -9.86 -0.89 -7.54
CA ARG A 15 -10.08 0.03 -8.66
C ARG A 15 -11.48 -0.13 -9.26
N SER A 16 -11.91 -1.36 -9.51
CA SER A 16 -13.24 -1.64 -10.06
C SER A 16 -14.36 -1.19 -9.10
N PHE A 17 -14.17 -1.32 -7.79
CA PHE A 17 -15.11 -0.77 -6.80
C PHE A 17 -15.18 0.76 -6.86
N GLN A 18 -14.03 1.44 -6.95
CA GLN A 18 -14.00 2.90 -7.10
C GLN A 18 -14.71 3.35 -8.38
N GLU A 19 -14.44 2.69 -9.51
CA GLU A 19 -15.05 3.00 -10.80
C GLU A 19 -16.57 2.82 -10.77
N VAL A 20 -17.07 1.70 -10.23
CA VAL A 20 -18.51 1.44 -10.11
C VAL A 20 -19.19 2.44 -9.18
N LEU A 21 -18.60 2.73 -8.02
CA LEU A 21 -19.13 3.75 -7.11
C LEU A 21 -19.13 5.13 -7.78
N GLN A 22 -18.14 5.46 -8.59
CA GLN A 22 -18.11 6.72 -9.30
C GLN A 22 -19.24 6.82 -10.33
N VAL A 23 -19.47 5.76 -11.12
CA VAL A 23 -20.59 5.69 -12.08
C VAL A 23 -21.93 5.89 -11.37
N ILE A 24 -22.16 5.23 -10.24
CA ILE A 24 -23.42 5.36 -9.48
C ILE A 24 -23.56 6.77 -8.87
N ALA A 25 -22.46 7.38 -8.43
CA ALA A 25 -22.46 8.73 -7.84
C ALA A 25 -22.74 9.85 -8.88
N GLU A 26 -22.47 9.58 -10.15
CA GLU A 26 -22.67 10.49 -11.28
C GLU A 26 -24.00 10.25 -12.02
N ASP A 27 -24.63 9.10 -11.79
CA ASP A 27 -25.94 8.76 -12.37
C ASP A 27 -27.09 9.52 -11.70
N MET A 28 -27.49 10.63 -12.33
CA MET A 28 -28.59 11.49 -11.88
C MET A 28 -29.98 10.83 -12.01
N THR A 29 -30.08 9.64 -12.62
CA THR A 29 -31.34 8.87 -12.69
C THR A 29 -31.59 8.05 -11.41
N GLN A 30 -30.55 7.85 -10.58
CA GLN A 30 -30.67 7.18 -9.29
C GLN A 30 -31.41 8.04 -8.27
N LYS A 31 -31.93 7.39 -7.22
CA LYS A 31 -32.49 8.10 -6.07
C LYS A 31 -31.41 8.97 -5.42
N LEU A 32 -31.77 10.20 -5.03
CA LEU A 32 -30.85 11.15 -4.39
C LEU A 32 -30.10 10.54 -3.20
N GLN A 33 -30.78 9.73 -2.39
CA GLN A 33 -30.18 9.01 -1.28
C GLN A 33 -29.05 8.09 -1.73
N VAL A 34 -29.25 7.31 -2.79
CA VAL A 34 -28.24 6.39 -3.35
C VAL A 34 -27.02 7.16 -3.85
N ILE A 35 -27.23 8.28 -4.53
CA ILE A 35 -26.14 9.16 -4.99
C ILE A 35 -25.32 9.67 -3.78
N GLN A 36 -26.00 10.16 -2.74
CA GLN A 36 -25.34 10.70 -1.55
C GLN A 36 -24.58 9.63 -0.77
N GLU A 37 -25.18 8.47 -0.55
CA GLU A 37 -24.53 7.33 0.12
C GLU A 37 -23.29 6.88 -0.66
N THR A 38 -23.40 6.78 -1.98
CA THR A 38 -22.29 6.39 -2.85
C THR A 38 -21.14 7.41 -2.81
N LYS A 39 -21.44 8.70 -2.83
CA LYS A 39 -20.42 9.77 -2.67
C LYS A 39 -19.71 9.69 -1.32
N CYS A 40 -20.44 9.42 -0.24
CA CYS A 40 -19.86 9.22 1.08
C CYS A 40 -18.96 7.99 1.11
N LEU A 41 -19.40 6.85 0.56
CA LEU A 41 -18.60 5.63 0.47
C LEU A 41 -17.30 5.85 -0.32
N LEU A 42 -17.38 6.53 -1.47
CA LEU A 42 -16.20 6.83 -2.28
C LEU A 42 -15.19 7.70 -1.52
N LYS A 43 -15.67 8.73 -0.81
CA LYS A 43 -14.83 9.59 0.03
C LYS A 43 -14.16 8.81 1.16
N ASP A 44 -14.91 7.95 1.85
CA ASP A 44 -14.38 7.14 2.95
C ASP A 44 -13.36 6.11 2.48
N LEU A 45 -13.58 5.52 1.32
CA LEU A 45 -12.66 4.56 0.70
C LEU A 45 -11.31 5.23 0.40
N SER A 46 -11.33 6.39 -0.27
CA SER A 46 -10.14 7.19 -0.57
C SER A 46 -9.43 7.68 0.70
N LYS A 47 -10.18 8.08 1.73
CA LYS A 47 -9.59 8.49 3.02
C LYS A 47 -8.84 7.33 3.69
N LYS A 48 -9.43 6.12 3.68
CA LYS A 48 -8.81 4.92 4.24
C LYS A 48 -7.56 4.52 3.46
N GLU A 49 -7.60 4.57 2.13
CA GLU A 49 -6.42 4.35 1.29
C GLU A 49 -5.29 5.33 1.61
N ASN A 50 -5.60 6.63 1.68
CA ASN A 50 -4.59 7.64 2.04
C ASN A 50 -3.99 7.37 3.42
N THR A 51 -4.80 6.96 4.39
CA THR A 51 -4.32 6.64 5.75
C THR A 51 -3.38 5.42 5.73
N ILE A 52 -3.75 4.37 4.98
CA ILE A 52 -2.93 3.16 4.82
C ILE A 52 -1.61 3.51 4.12
N MET A 53 -1.67 4.30 3.04
CA MET A 53 -0.51 4.71 2.25
C MET A 53 0.43 5.62 3.05
N ALA A 54 -0.12 6.55 3.83
CA ALA A 54 0.65 7.39 4.74
C ALA A 54 1.37 6.56 5.82
N GLY A 55 0.66 5.61 6.45
CA GLY A 55 1.28 4.70 7.42
C GLY A 55 2.37 3.82 6.80
N PHE A 56 2.15 3.32 5.58
CA PHE A 56 3.15 2.56 4.83
C PHE A 56 4.41 3.39 4.56
N TRP A 57 4.25 4.59 3.99
CA TRP A 57 5.37 5.45 3.64
C TRP A 57 6.09 6.02 4.85
N ALA A 58 5.40 6.32 5.95
CA ALA A 58 6.02 6.79 7.18
C ALA A 58 7.11 5.81 7.67
N VAL A 59 6.84 4.50 7.62
CA VAL A 59 7.81 3.48 8.02
C VAL A 59 8.98 3.39 7.04
N VAL A 60 8.70 3.39 5.73
CA VAL A 60 9.74 3.32 4.69
C VAL A 60 10.66 4.54 4.74
N LEU A 61 10.08 5.73 4.79
CA LEU A 61 10.82 7.00 4.84
C LEU A 61 11.61 7.14 6.13
N SER A 62 11.04 6.75 7.28
CA SER A 62 11.77 6.73 8.56
C SER A 62 13.02 5.85 8.48
N ARG A 63 12.90 4.65 7.88
CA ARG A 63 14.02 3.72 7.73
C ARG A 63 15.11 4.27 6.80
N ILE A 64 14.74 4.80 5.64
CA ILE A 64 15.67 5.44 4.69
C ILE A 64 16.38 6.61 5.36
N ASN A 65 15.61 7.49 6.01
CA ASN A 65 16.16 8.68 6.66
C ASN A 65 17.16 8.33 7.77
N GLY A 66 16.85 7.30 8.59
CA GLY A 66 17.78 6.80 9.61
C GLY A 66 19.11 6.36 9.02
N VAL A 67 19.08 5.56 7.95
CA VAL A 67 20.30 5.11 7.25
C VAL A 67 21.03 6.29 6.62
N ASN A 68 20.33 7.21 5.96
CA ASN A 68 20.91 8.39 5.34
C ASN A 68 21.66 9.26 6.36
N LYS A 69 21.05 9.55 7.50
CA LYS A 69 21.69 10.31 8.59
C LYS A 69 22.94 9.61 9.12
N SER A 70 22.89 8.28 9.30
CA SER A 70 24.06 7.52 9.73
C SER A 70 25.19 7.55 8.71
N LEU A 71 24.88 7.44 7.41
CA LEU A 71 25.88 7.49 6.34
C LEU A 71 26.58 8.85 6.22
N GLN A 72 25.88 9.93 6.56
CA GLN A 72 26.43 11.30 6.50
C GLN A 72 27.31 11.66 7.70
N MET A 73 27.55 10.73 8.64
CA MET A 73 28.49 10.97 9.73
C MET A 73 29.93 11.05 9.22
N ILE A 74 30.60 12.18 9.50
CA ILE A 74 32.00 12.46 9.09
C ILE A 74 32.97 11.37 9.56
N SER A 75 32.68 10.70 10.68
CA SER A 75 33.53 9.65 11.28
C SER A 75 33.14 8.22 10.89
N ILE A 76 32.31 8.01 9.87
CA ILE A 76 31.83 6.68 9.54
C ILE A 76 32.95 5.80 8.96
N LYS A 77 33.09 4.59 9.52
CA LYS A 77 33.95 3.55 8.95
C LYS A 77 33.25 2.92 7.73
N LEU A 78 34.00 2.65 6.66
CA LEU A 78 33.46 2.02 5.45
C LEU A 78 32.66 0.74 5.73
N GLN A 79 33.16 -0.11 6.63
CA GLN A 79 32.46 -1.34 7.03
C GLN A 79 31.07 -1.07 7.63
N ILE A 80 30.93 0.00 8.42
CA ILE A 80 29.64 0.41 9.01
C ILE A 80 28.71 0.89 7.91
N ALA A 81 29.20 1.69 6.95
CA ALA A 81 28.41 2.15 5.82
C ALA A 81 27.86 0.98 4.98
N VAL A 82 28.70 0.00 4.67
CA VAL A 82 28.29 -1.22 3.95
C VAL A 82 27.23 -1.99 4.73
N ASN A 83 27.38 -2.13 6.05
CA ASN A 83 26.42 -2.83 6.89
C ASN A 83 25.06 -2.11 6.93
N LEU A 84 25.05 -0.78 7.00
CA LEU A 84 23.82 0.02 6.96
C LEU A 84 23.07 -0.15 5.63
N LEU A 85 23.78 -0.12 4.50
CA LEU A 85 23.19 -0.32 3.18
C LEU A 85 22.65 -1.75 3.00
N LYS A 86 23.37 -2.77 3.47
CA LYS A 86 22.88 -4.16 3.49
C LYS A 86 21.60 -4.28 4.33
N SER A 87 21.58 -3.67 5.51
CA SER A 87 20.41 -3.68 6.38
C SER A 87 19.20 -2.96 5.79
N LEU A 88 19.42 -1.92 4.97
CA LEU A 88 18.35 -1.26 4.21
C LEU A 88 17.83 -2.16 3.09
N LEU A 89 18.73 -2.83 2.36
CA LEU A 89 18.37 -3.79 1.33
C LEU A 89 17.53 -4.95 1.89
N ASP A 90 17.94 -5.51 3.03
CA ASP A 90 17.23 -6.61 3.69
C ASP A 90 15.84 -6.19 4.17
N PHE A 91 15.70 -4.96 4.67
CA PHE A 91 14.40 -4.38 5.02
C PHE A 91 13.43 -4.38 3.81
N PHE A 92 13.91 -4.00 2.62
CA PHE A 92 13.08 -4.03 1.41
C PHE A 92 12.79 -5.44 0.91
N LYS A 93 13.77 -6.36 0.98
CA LYS A 93 13.57 -7.77 0.59
C LYS A 93 12.48 -8.44 1.42
N ILE A 94 12.58 -8.36 2.75
CA ILE A 94 11.59 -8.96 3.67
C ILE A 94 10.19 -8.36 3.41
N ARG A 95 10.12 -7.05 3.16
CA ARG A 95 8.85 -6.37 2.88
C ARG A 95 8.28 -6.76 1.52
N ASN A 96 9.13 -6.94 0.50
CA ASN A 96 8.71 -7.43 -0.82
C ASN A 96 8.25 -8.88 -0.75
N GLU A 97 8.97 -9.79 -0.08
CA GLU A 97 8.58 -11.20 0.07
C GLU A 97 7.24 -11.36 0.80
N LYS A 98 7.00 -10.55 1.85
CA LYS A 98 5.69 -10.49 2.52
C LYS A 98 4.56 -9.94 1.64
N CYS A 99 4.89 -9.13 0.61
CA CYS A 99 3.94 -8.67 -0.41
C CYS A 99 3.80 -9.64 -1.60
N PHE A 100 4.82 -10.45 -1.93
CA PHE A 100 4.93 -11.23 -3.18
C PHE A 100 4.49 -12.69 -3.10
N MET A 101 4.15 -13.22 -1.93
CA MET A 101 3.60 -14.58 -1.82
C MET A 101 2.23 -14.78 -2.52
N ASN A 102 1.70 -13.77 -3.23
CA ASN A 102 0.42 -13.85 -3.94
C ASN A 102 0.48 -13.69 -5.46
N VAL A 103 1.67 -13.57 -6.08
CA VAL A 103 1.77 -13.45 -7.55
C VAL A 103 2.28 -14.73 -8.22
N LYS A 104 3.08 -15.56 -7.54
CA LYS A 104 3.69 -16.76 -8.16
C LYS A 104 2.74 -17.95 -8.35
N GLU A 105 1.61 -18.04 -7.64
CA GLU A 105 0.64 -19.14 -7.85
C GLU A 105 -0.21 -18.99 -9.14
N ARG A 106 -0.10 -17.88 -9.86
CA ARG A 106 -0.89 -17.60 -11.07
C ARG A 106 -0.21 -17.94 -12.40
N GLN A 107 1.06 -18.32 -12.40
CA GLN A 107 1.76 -18.74 -13.63
C GLN A 107 1.78 -20.27 -13.83
N ILE A 108 1.34 -21.06 -12.85
CA ILE A 108 1.34 -22.54 -12.91
C ILE A 108 -0.07 -23.10 -13.25
N ARG A 109 -1.10 -22.23 -13.38
CA ARG A 109 -2.46 -22.63 -13.78
C ARG A 109 -2.95 -21.90 -15.04
N LYS A 110 -2.14 -21.95 -16.09
CA LYS A 110 -2.60 -21.74 -17.46
C LYS A 110 -2.23 -22.95 -18.28
#